data_AF-A0A9P1I2C2-F1
#
_entry.id   AF-A0A9P1I2C2-F1
#
_cell.length_a   1.000
_cell.length_b   1.000
_cell.length_c   1.000
_cell.angle_alpha   90.00
_cell.angle_beta   90.00
_cell.angle_gamma   90.00
#
_symmetry.space_group_name_H-M   'P 1'
#
loop_
_entity.id
_entity.type
_entity.pdbx_description
1 polymer ?
#
loop_
_entity_poly.entity_id
_entity_poly.type
_entity_poly.pdbx_seq_one_letter_code
_entity_poly.pdbx_strand_id
1 'polypeptide(L)'
;MSTYPASITEEARDLAVKLRAEGEHKRLMTPEMVLRRILVRTAHRLRQGAVMSRSASEDAIKNYFKEIRTSLLKGVGEAEALFENPDEVKCSQESLPE
;
A
#
# COMPACT_ATOMS: atom_id res chain seq x y z
N MET A 1 -1.50 10.05 -20.21
CA MET A 1 -1.94 11.47 -20.10
C MET A 1 -3.10 11.49 -19.11
N SER A 2 -2.93 12.12 -17.94
CA SER A 2 -4.00 12.23 -16.94
C SER A 2 -5.21 12.97 -17.52
N THR A 3 -6.42 12.48 -17.30
CA THR A 3 -7.68 13.13 -17.72
C THR A 3 -8.12 14.28 -16.81
N TYR A 4 -7.35 14.59 -15.76
CA TYR A 4 -7.70 15.63 -14.80
C TYR A 4 -7.09 16.99 -15.15
N PRO A 5 -7.83 18.11 -14.95
CA PRO A 5 -7.32 19.47 -15.07
C PRO A 5 -6.07 19.72 -14.22
N ALA A 6 -5.13 20.50 -14.75
CA ALA A 6 -3.84 20.78 -14.11
C ALA A 6 -3.99 21.41 -12.71
N SER A 7 -4.96 22.32 -12.53
CA SER A 7 -5.26 22.95 -11.24
C SER A 7 -5.66 21.95 -10.16
N ILE A 8 -6.46 20.93 -10.53
CA ILE A 8 -6.88 19.87 -9.61
C ILE A 8 -5.70 18.98 -9.23
N THR A 9 -4.78 18.73 -10.17
CA THR A 9 -3.58 17.94 -9.87
C THR A 9 -2.58 18.69 -8.98
N GLU A 10 -2.50 20.02 -9.09
CA GLU A 10 -1.66 20.85 -8.21
C GLU A 10 -2.24 20.92 -6.79
N GLU A 11 -3.54 21.18 -6.66
CA GLU A 11 -4.21 21.16 -5.35
C GLU A 11 -4.10 19.79 -4.66
N ALA A 12 -4.23 18.70 -5.41
CA ALA A 12 -4.05 17.35 -4.88
C ALA A 12 -2.61 17.08 -4.42
N ARG A 13 -1.61 17.63 -5.11
CA ARG A 13 -0.19 17.56 -4.70
C ARG A 13 0.03 18.32 -3.41
N ASP A 14 -0.47 19.55 -3.31
CA ASP A 14 -0.32 20.38 -2.11
C ASP A 14 -1.01 19.76 -0.90
N LEU A 15 -2.20 19.19 -1.10
CA LEU A 15 -2.91 18.45 -0.06
C LEU A 15 -2.11 17.22 0.39
N ALA A 16 -1.51 16.48 -0.55
CA ALA A 16 -0.69 15.31 -0.23
C ALA A 16 0.56 15.68 0.57
N VAL A 17 1.21 16.81 0.25
CA VAL A 17 2.37 17.34 1.00
C VAL A 17 1.97 17.72 2.43
N LYS A 18 0.83 18.41 2.61
CA LYS A 18 0.31 18.76 3.94
C LYS A 18 -0.03 17.53 4.78
N LEU A 19 -0.76 16.57 4.21
CA LEU A 19 -1.11 15.33 4.89
C LEU A 19 0.12 14.47 5.23
N ARG A 20 1.19 14.58 4.42
CA ARG A 20 2.47 13.95 4.71
C ARG A 20 3.16 14.59 5.90
N ALA A 21 3.26 15.92 5.94
CA ALA A 21 3.87 16.67 7.04
C ALA A 21 3.09 16.49 8.36
N GLU A 22 1.77 16.54 8.31
CA GLU A 22 0.90 16.30 9.48
C GLU A 22 0.97 14.85 9.96
N GLY A 23 1.15 13.91 9.03
CA GLY A 23 1.33 12.49 9.33
C GLY A 23 2.73 12.16 9.89
N GLU A 24 3.79 12.82 9.44
CA GLU A 24 5.18 12.55 9.85
C GLU A 24 5.40 12.77 11.35
N HIS A 25 4.75 13.77 11.95
CA HIS A 25 4.93 14.07 13.37
C HIS A 25 4.02 13.27 14.33
N LYS A 26 3.03 12.53 13.81
CA LYS A 26 2.01 11.83 14.63
C LYS A 26 1.89 10.33 14.35
N ARG A 27 2.63 9.78 13.38
CA ARG A 27 2.54 8.36 13.02
C ARG A 27 3.36 7.49 13.98
N LEU A 28 2.83 7.26 15.17
CA LEU A 28 3.00 5.95 15.80
C LEU A 28 2.03 5.02 15.06
N MET A 29 2.52 4.25 14.09
CA MET A 29 1.70 3.21 13.48
C MET A 29 1.51 2.11 14.51
N THR A 30 0.31 2.03 15.07
CA THR A 30 -0.04 0.85 15.86
C THR A 30 -0.02 -0.37 14.95
N PRO A 31 0.31 -1.56 15.46
CA PRO A 31 0.28 -2.80 14.68
C PRO A 31 -1.06 -3.02 13.96
N GLU A 32 -2.17 -2.61 14.56
CA GLU A 32 -3.50 -2.62 13.93
C GLU A 32 -3.60 -1.73 12.68
N MET A 33 -2.98 -0.54 12.69
CA MET A 33 -2.95 0.33 11.52
C MET A 33 -2.11 -0.27 10.39
N VAL A 34 -1.00 -0.92 10.72
CA VAL A 34 -0.16 -1.64 9.75
C VAL A 34 -0.97 -2.76 9.11
N LEU A 35 -1.67 -3.57 9.92
CA LEU A 35 -2.54 -4.64 9.45
C LEU A 35 -3.66 -4.10 8.52
N ARG A 36 -4.36 -3.03 8.93
CA ARG A 36 -5.41 -2.41 8.10
C ARG A 36 -4.85 -1.93 6.76
N ARG A 37 -3.66 -1.33 6.74
CA ARG A 37 -2.99 -0.89 5.51
C ARG A 37 -2.67 -2.07 4.58
N ILE A 38 -2.17 -3.17 5.13
CA ILE A 38 -1.86 -4.39 4.37
C ILE A 38 -3.13 -4.97 3.76
N LEU A 39 -4.21 -5.04 4.52
CA LEU A 39 -5.50 -5.55 4.05
C LEU A 39 -6.07 -4.68 2.92
N VAL A 40 -6.04 -3.35 3.07
CA VAL A 40 -6.53 -2.42 2.02
C VAL A 40 -5.72 -2.55 0.74
N ARG A 41 -4.38 -2.61 0.82
CA ARG A 41 -3.52 -2.82 -0.37
C ARG A 41 -3.80 -4.15 -1.04
N THR A 42 -3.94 -5.21 -0.24
CA THR A 42 -4.24 -6.56 -0.74
C THR A 42 -5.60 -6.59 -1.45
N ALA A 43 -6.63 -6.00 -0.86
CA ALA A 43 -7.95 -5.88 -1.47
C ALA A 43 -7.90 -5.10 -2.80
N HIS A 44 -7.11 -4.03 -2.87
CA HIS A 44 -6.90 -3.29 -4.10
C HIS A 44 -6.23 -4.14 -5.19
N ARG A 45 -5.16 -4.87 -4.86
CA ARG A 45 -4.48 -5.78 -5.80
C ARG A 45 -5.39 -6.92 -6.26
N LEU A 46 -6.20 -7.50 -5.36
CA LEU A 46 -7.19 -8.52 -5.76
C LEU A 46 -8.20 -7.97 -6.77
N ARG A 47 -8.67 -6.72 -6.57
CA ARG A 47 -9.56 -6.06 -7.53
C ARG A 47 -8.87 -5.83 -8.88
N GLN A 48 -7.60 -5.42 -8.88
CA GLN A 48 -6.81 -5.30 -10.12
C GLN A 48 -6.67 -6.65 -10.83
N GLY A 49 -6.35 -7.72 -10.08
CA GLY A 49 -6.26 -9.08 -10.62
C GLY A 49 -7.57 -9.57 -11.24
N ALA A 50 -8.72 -9.25 -10.63
CA ALA A 50 -10.05 -9.56 -11.17
C ALA A 50 -10.40 -8.76 -12.44
N VAL A 51 -9.77 -7.60 -12.65
CA VAL A 51 -9.89 -6.85 -13.91
C VAL A 51 -8.94 -7.43 -14.96
N MET A 52 -7.70 -7.75 -14.58
CA MET A 52 -6.70 -8.36 -15.45
C MET A 52 -7.13 -9.73 -15.97
N SER A 53 -7.94 -10.48 -15.22
CA SER A 53 -8.44 -11.78 -15.67
C SER A 53 -9.29 -11.74 -16.94
N ARG A 54 -9.73 -10.56 -17.36
CA ARG A 54 -10.47 -10.36 -18.62
C ARG A 54 -9.57 -10.29 -19.86
N SER A 55 -8.27 -10.06 -19.70
CA SER A 55 -7.35 -9.80 -20.80
C SER A 55 -5.99 -10.51 -20.70
N ALA A 56 -5.67 -11.11 -19.56
CA ALA A 56 -4.40 -11.81 -19.31
C ALA A 56 -4.54 -13.33 -19.50
N SER A 57 -3.41 -14.00 -19.73
CA SER A 57 -3.34 -15.47 -19.77
C SER A 57 -3.56 -16.08 -18.38
N GLU A 58 -4.04 -17.32 -18.34
CA GLU A 58 -4.29 -18.03 -17.08
C GLU A 58 -3.04 -18.13 -16.20
N ASP A 59 -1.86 -18.33 -16.80
CA ASP A 59 -0.59 -18.40 -16.08
C ASP A 59 -0.18 -17.05 -15.49
N ALA A 60 -0.43 -15.95 -16.21
CA ALA A 60 -0.17 -14.61 -15.70
C ALA A 60 -1.09 -14.29 -14.51
N ILE A 61 -2.35 -14.70 -14.57
CA ILE A 61 -3.32 -14.55 -13.47
C ILE A 61 -2.88 -15.37 -12.25
N LYS A 62 -2.49 -16.63 -12.46
CA LYS A 62 -1.98 -17.51 -11.37
C LYS A 62 -0.74 -16.93 -10.71
N ASN A 63 0.21 -16.42 -11.49
CA ASN A 63 1.42 -15.81 -10.94
C ASN A 63 1.10 -14.53 -10.16
N TYR A 64 0.21 -13.69 -10.68
CA TYR A 64 -0.22 -12.47 -9.99
C TYR A 64 -0.90 -12.76 -8.64
N PHE A 65 -1.79 -13.75 -8.57
CA PHE A 65 -2.40 -14.13 -7.27
C PHE A 65 -1.41 -14.78 -6.31
N LYS A 66 -0.41 -15.53 -6.81
CA LYS A 66 0.70 -16.04 -5.98
C LYS A 66 1.50 -14.88 -5.37
N GLU A 67 1.80 -13.84 -6.15
CA GLU A 67 2.49 -12.64 -5.67
C GLU A 67 1.68 -11.87 -4.62
N ILE A 68 0.36 -11.77 -4.79
CA ILE A 68 -0.51 -11.18 -3.78
C ILE A 68 -0.43 -11.98 -2.49
N ARG A 69 -0.50 -13.32 -2.57
CA ARG A 69 -0.44 -14.20 -1.40
C ARG A 69 0.91 -14.06 -0.66
N THR A 70 2.03 -14.09 -1.37
CA THR A 70 3.36 -13.94 -0.76
C THR A 70 3.53 -12.56 -0.13
N SER A 71 3.07 -11.51 -0.80
CA SER A 71 3.09 -10.14 -0.26
C SER A 71 2.22 -9.98 0.99
N LEU A 72 1.06 -10.62 1.04
CA LEU A 72 0.19 -10.61 2.21
C LEU A 72 0.84 -11.32 3.39
N LEU A 73 1.36 -12.54 3.19
CA LEU A 73 2.02 -13.31 4.25
C LEU A 73 3.21 -12.57 4.84
N LYS A 74 4.04 -11.96 3.98
CA LYS A 74 5.17 -11.14 4.43
C LYS A 74 4.70 -9.95 5.27
N GLY A 75 3.71 -9.19 4.79
CA GLY A 75 3.19 -8.03 5.51
C GLY A 75 2.54 -8.41 6.84
N VAL A 76 1.81 -9.52 6.92
CA VAL A 76 1.22 -9.99 8.17
C VAL A 76 2.30 -10.39 9.17
N GLY A 77 3.35 -11.12 8.73
CA GLY A 77 4.49 -11.45 9.60
C GLY A 77 5.24 -10.22 10.10
N GLU A 78 5.38 -9.18 9.26
CA GLU A 78 5.91 -7.88 9.69
C GLU A 78 5.00 -7.23 10.74
N ALA A 79 3.68 -7.26 10.57
CA ALA A 79 2.74 -6.71 11.55
C ALA A 79 2.74 -7.50 12.87
N GLU A 80 2.85 -8.82 12.83
CA GLU A 80 2.96 -9.69 14.01
C GLU A 80 4.24 -9.40 14.80
N ALA A 81 5.38 -9.24 14.13
CA ALA A 81 6.63 -8.85 14.79
C ALA A 81 6.53 -7.49 15.51
N LEU A 82 5.70 -6.57 14.99
CA LEU A 82 5.41 -5.28 15.63
C LEU A 82 4.49 -5.39 16.86
N PHE A 83 3.66 -6.44 16.95
CA PHE A 83 2.90 -6.73 18.17
C PHE A 83 3.82 -7.25 19.28
N GLU A 84 4.87 -7.99 18.94
CA GLU A 84 5.83 -8.54 19.91
C GLU A 84 6.83 -7.49 20.41
N ASN A 85 7.19 -6.50 19.58
CA ASN A 85 8.15 -5.43 19.93
C ASN A 85 7.64 -4.05 19.47
N PRO A 86 6.80 -3.36 20.28
CA PRO A 86 6.16 -2.11 19.87
C PRO A 86 7.10 -0.89 19.78
N ASP A 87 8.31 -0.96 20.34
CA ASP A 87 9.20 0.20 20.51
C ASP A 87 10.17 0.47 19.33
N GLU A 88 10.25 -0.39 18.31
CA GLU A 88 11.31 -0.28 17.26
C GLU A 88 10.89 0.34 15.92
N VAL A 89 9.67 0.85 15.76
CA VAL A 89 9.14 1.17 14.41
C VAL A 89 9.57 2.55 13.90
N LYS A 90 10.81 2.69 13.45
CA LYS A 90 11.17 3.74 12.48
C LYS A 90 10.89 3.23 11.08
N CYS A 91 9.96 3.90 10.40
CA CYS A 91 9.48 3.55 9.08
C CYS A 91 10.62 3.63 8.05
N SER A 92 11.08 2.47 7.56
CA SER A 92 11.92 2.39 6.36
C SER A 92 11.12 2.95 5.18
N GLN A 93 11.57 4.07 4.63
CA GLN A 93 10.98 4.68 3.45
C GLN A 93 11.22 3.76 2.24
N GLU A 94 10.21 2.99 1.83
CA GLU A 94 10.15 2.53 0.45
C GLU A 94 9.78 3.73 -0.41
N SER A 95 10.78 4.29 -1.08
CA SER A 95 10.63 5.30 -2.13
C SER A 95 9.78 4.73 -3.25
N LEU A 96 8.73 5.47 -3.61
CA LEU A 96 7.96 5.24 -4.83
C LEU A 96 8.89 5.45 -6.04
N PRO A 97 8.83 4.60 -7.07
CA PRO A 97 9.59 4.81 -8.30
C PRO A 97 9.09 6.09 -9.01
N GLU A 98 10.04 6.86 -9.55
CA GLU A 98 9.87 8.13 -10.27
C GLU A 98 8.97 8.04 -11.50
#